data_AF-F3GME3-F1
#
_entry.id   AF-F3GME3-F1
#
_cell.length_a   1.000
_cell.length_b   1.000
_cell.length_c   1.000
_cell.angle_alpha   90.00
_cell.angle_beta   90.00
_cell.angle_gamma   90.00
#
_symmetry.space_group_name_H-M   'P 1'
#
loop_
_entity.id
_entity.type
_entity.pdbx_description
1 polymer ?
#
loop_
_entity_poly.entity_id
_entity_poly.type
_entity_poly.pdbx_seq_one_letter_code
_entity_poly.pdbx_strand_id
1 'polypeptide(L)'
;ERLADLWAEVLEVGKIGRHDSFFELGGHSLSAIRLVSLLQKAGVSLTLAELFQHPSVAALAGLLDQRPGSPDEAREVITVRAGGSESPLFMLHDFTGLDAYFPVLGQHLQGDFPIYG
;
A
#
# COMPACT_ATOMS: atom_id res chain seq x y z
N GLU A 1 20.44 2.81 4.42
CA GLU A 1 20.95 1.45 4.71
C GLU A 1 19.81 0.50 5.05
N ARG A 2 18.97 0.82 6.05
CA ARG A 2 17.85 -0.02 6.52
C ARG A 2 16.90 -0.61 5.45
N LEU A 3 16.61 0.11 4.35
CA LEU A 3 15.72 -0.39 3.30
C LEU A 3 16.34 -1.55 2.51
N ALA A 4 17.63 -1.47 2.16
CA ALA A 4 18.34 -2.51 1.43
C ALA A 4 18.51 -3.80 2.27
N ASP A 5 18.70 -3.65 3.58
CA ASP A 5 18.83 -4.79 4.50
C ASP A 5 17.51 -5.58 4.60
N LEU A 6 16.37 -4.88 4.69
CA LEU A 6 15.05 -5.52 4.68
C LEU A 6 14.76 -6.24 3.36
N TRP A 7 15.23 -5.69 2.25
CA TRP A 7 15.10 -6.34 0.95
C TRP A 7 15.94 -7.60 0.86
N ALA A 8 17.18 -7.54 1.38
CA ALA A 8 18.09 -8.68 1.43
C ALA A 8 17.51 -9.83 2.27
N GLU A 9 16.87 -9.51 3.40
CA GLU A 9 16.17 -10.49 4.24
C GLU A 9 14.99 -11.14 3.52
N VAL A 10 14.17 -10.35 2.81
CA VAL A 10 12.96 -10.85 2.14
C VAL A 10 13.29 -11.68 0.91
N LEU A 11 14.32 -11.28 0.15
CA LEU A 11 14.73 -11.95 -1.08
C LEU A 11 15.77 -13.06 -0.85
N GLU A 12 16.25 -13.22 0.39
CA GLU A 12 17.30 -14.17 0.77
C GLU A 12 18.59 -14.00 -0.06
N VAL A 13 18.93 -12.76 -0.39
CA VAL A 13 20.13 -12.38 -1.17
C VAL A 13 21.15 -11.64 -0.30
N GLY A 14 22.43 -11.72 -0.67
CA GLY A 14 23.52 -11.18 0.15
C GLY A 14 23.61 -9.66 0.20
N LYS A 15 23.87 -8.99 -0.93
CA LYS A 15 23.97 -7.53 -1.03
C LYS A 15 23.12 -7.03 -2.18
N ILE A 16 22.36 -5.97 -1.91
CA ILE A 16 21.50 -5.30 -2.89
C ILE A 16 22.10 -3.93 -3.20
N GLY A 17 22.35 -3.69 -4.48
CA GLY A 17 22.72 -2.39 -5.00
C GLY A 17 21.54 -1.43 -4.95
N ARG A 18 21.81 -0.13 -4.76
CA ARG A 18 20.74 0.88 -4.65
C ARG A 18 19.88 1.01 -5.92
N HIS A 19 20.37 0.55 -7.07
CA HIS A 19 19.69 0.61 -8.36
C HIS A 19 19.12 -0.75 -8.78
N ASP A 20 19.33 -1.80 -7.98
CA ASP A 20 18.83 -3.13 -8.32
C ASP A 20 17.31 -3.15 -8.16
N SER A 21 16.64 -3.75 -9.14
CA SER A 21 15.19 -3.91 -9.14
C SER A 21 14.79 -5.08 -8.24
N PHE A 22 13.82 -4.87 -7.36
CA PHE A 22 13.23 -5.88 -6.49
C PHE A 22 12.81 -7.13 -7.30
N PHE A 23 12.18 -6.90 -8.45
CA PHE A 23 11.64 -7.97 -9.29
C PHE A 23 12.73 -8.68 -10.12
N GLU A 24 13.80 -7.97 -10.49
CA GLU A 24 14.95 -8.59 -11.19
C GLU A 24 15.77 -9.49 -10.25
N LEU A 25 15.78 -9.16 -8.95
CA LEU A 25 16.41 -9.97 -7.90
C LEU A 25 15.59 -11.20 -7.48
N GLY A 26 14.48 -11.50 -8.18
CA GLY A 26 13.61 -12.64 -7.87
C GLY A 26 12.41 -12.30 -6.99
N GLY A 27 12.16 -11.02 -6.71
CA GLY A 27 10.98 -10.55 -6.00
C GLY A 27 9.69 -10.86 -6.75
N HIS A 28 8.72 -11.39 -6.04
CA HIS A 28 7.37 -11.71 -6.53
C HIS A 28 6.30 -11.19 -5.56
N SER A 29 5.01 -11.29 -5.93
CA SER A 29 3.90 -10.69 -5.19
C SER A 29 3.88 -11.04 -3.69
N LEU A 30 4.12 -12.30 -3.32
CA LEU A 30 4.16 -12.71 -1.91
C LEU A 30 5.35 -12.11 -1.14
N SER A 31 6.55 -12.09 -1.74
CA SER A 31 7.72 -11.44 -1.14
C SER A 31 7.52 -9.92 -1.01
N ALA A 32 6.86 -9.30 -2.00
CA ALA A 32 6.53 -7.88 -2.00
C ALA A 32 5.51 -7.53 -0.90
N ILE A 33 4.46 -8.36 -0.72
CA ILE A 33 3.50 -8.23 0.38
C ILE A 33 4.21 -8.37 1.74
N ARG A 34 5.12 -9.35 1.88
CA ARG A 34 5.92 -9.53 3.10
C ARG A 34 6.78 -8.30 3.40
N LEU A 35 7.46 -7.77 2.39
CA LEU A 35 8.28 -6.56 2.51
C LEU A 35 7.45 -5.36 2.95
N VAL A 36 6.30 -5.12 2.32
CA VAL A 36 5.35 -4.05 2.68
C VAL A 36 4.92 -4.19 4.14
N SER A 37 4.56 -5.40 4.58
CA SER A 37 4.15 -5.63 5.97
C SER A 37 5.29 -5.38 6.98
N LEU A 38 6.53 -5.76 6.65
CA LEU A 38 7.69 -5.51 7.51
C LEU A 38 8.02 -4.01 7.60
N LEU A 39 7.93 -3.29 6.48
CA LEU A 39 8.14 -1.84 6.45
C LEU A 39 7.07 -1.10 7.26
N GLN A 40 5.80 -1.48 7.13
CA GLN A 40 4.72 -0.92 7.95
C GLN A 40 4.98 -1.12 9.45
N LYS A 41 5.42 -2.31 9.87
CA LYS A 41 5.81 -2.58 11.27
C LYS A 41 7.01 -1.74 11.73
N ALA A 42 7.86 -1.32 10.80
CA ALA A 42 8.97 -0.42 11.06
C ALA A 42 8.58 1.07 11.02
N GLY A 43 7.29 1.39 10.86
CA GLY A 43 6.78 2.77 10.78
C GLY A 43 6.93 3.40 9.39
N VAL A 44 7.19 2.59 8.36
CA VAL A 44 7.33 3.04 6.98
C VAL A 44 6.13 2.56 6.18
N SER A 45 5.20 3.46 5.89
CA SER A 45 4.05 3.16 5.03
C SER A 45 4.51 3.10 3.58
N LEU A 46 4.41 1.90 2.99
CA LEU A 46 4.67 1.63 1.59
C LEU A 46 3.56 0.75 1.05
N THR A 47 2.97 1.12 -0.08
CA THR A 47 1.97 0.31 -0.79
C THR A 47 2.63 -0.63 -1.79
N LEU A 48 1.92 -1.70 -2.15
CA LEU A 48 2.40 -2.59 -3.20
C LEU A 48 2.50 -1.86 -4.55
N ALA A 49 1.55 -0.96 -4.85
CA ALA A 49 1.57 -0.16 -6.08
C ALA A 49 2.83 0.71 -6.18
N GLU A 50 3.21 1.39 -5.10
CA GLU A 50 4.45 2.19 -5.05
C GLU A 50 5.70 1.33 -5.29
N LEU A 51 5.76 0.12 -4.73
CA LEU A 51 6.86 -0.82 -4.99
C LEU A 51 6.95 -1.25 -6.46
N PHE A 52 5.82 -1.44 -7.14
CA PHE A 52 5.79 -1.72 -8.58
C PHE A 52 6.23 -0.52 -9.43
N GLN A 53 5.82 0.70 -9.05
CA GLN A 53 6.18 1.92 -9.77
C GLN A 53 7.64 2.33 -9.55
N HIS A 54 8.19 2.00 -8.37
CA HIS A 54 9.53 2.36 -7.96
C HIS A 54 10.31 1.09 -7.54
N PRO A 55 10.71 0.23 -8.48
CA PRO A 55 11.22 -1.09 -8.14
C PRO A 55 12.65 -1.11 -7.56
N SER A 56 13.33 0.02 -7.41
CA SER A 56 14.69 0.09 -6.86
C SER A 56 14.74 0.78 -5.49
N VAL A 57 15.72 0.41 -4.67
CA VAL A 57 15.95 1.00 -3.36
C VAL A 57 16.10 2.52 -3.44
N ALA A 58 16.84 3.04 -4.44
CA ALA A 58 17.03 4.48 -4.62
C ALA A 58 15.74 5.21 -5.00
N ALA A 59 14.91 4.60 -5.87
CA ALA A 59 13.63 5.20 -6.26
C ALA A 59 12.66 5.24 -5.09
N LEU A 60 12.58 4.18 -4.29
CA LEU A 60 11.73 4.14 -3.10
C LEU A 60 12.21 5.05 -1.99
N ALA A 61 13.51 5.10 -1.73
CA ALA A 61 14.06 6.07 -0.77
C ALA A 61 13.70 7.50 -1.18
N GLY A 62 13.84 7.84 -2.46
CA GLY A 62 13.45 9.14 -2.99
C GLY A 62 11.95 9.44 -2.86
N LEU A 63 11.08 8.44 -3.02
CA LEU A 63 9.64 8.58 -2.78
C LEU A 63 9.34 8.83 -1.30
N LEU A 64 9.95 8.07 -0.41
CA LEU A 64 9.75 8.16 1.04
C LEU A 64 10.27 9.49 1.60
N ASP A 65 11.41 9.99 1.10
CA ASP A 65 11.97 11.30 1.48
C ASP A 65 11.06 12.47 1.05
N GLN A 66 10.28 12.30 -0.01
CA GLN A 66 9.32 13.30 -0.49
C GLN A 66 7.97 13.25 0.24
N ARG A 67 7.73 12.22 1.06
CA ARG A 67 6.49 12.09 1.81
C ARG A 67 6.59 13.06 3.00
N PRO A 68 5.79 14.15 3.05
CA PRO A 68 5.69 14.92 4.28
C PRO A 68 5.27 13.94 5.38
N GLY A 69 5.98 13.91 6.51
CA GLY A 69 5.74 12.94 7.57
C GLY A 69 4.27 12.96 7.98
N SER A 70 3.49 12.01 7.47
CA SER A 70 2.06 11.98 7.72
C SER A 70 1.84 11.44 9.12
N PRO A 71 1.15 12.19 9.99
CA PRO A 71 0.72 11.68 11.28
C PRO A 71 -0.24 10.53 11.00
N ASP A 72 -0.01 9.39 11.66
CA ASP A 72 -1.01 8.37 11.95
C ASP A 72 -1.93 8.06 10.75
N GLU A 73 -1.59 7.05 9.95
CA GLU A 73 -2.55 6.35 9.09
C GLU A 73 -3.59 5.66 10.01
N ALA A 74 -4.40 6.49 10.66
CA ALA A 74 -5.64 6.09 11.22
C ALA A 74 -6.39 5.40 10.08
N ARG A 75 -6.95 4.25 10.43
CA ARG A 75 -7.99 3.53 9.71
C ARG A 75 -9.17 4.48 9.46
N GLU A 76 -9.01 5.47 8.60
CA GLU A 76 -10.05 6.39 8.21
C GLU A 76 -10.95 5.60 7.27
N VAL A 77 -12.06 5.13 7.85
CA VAL A 77 -13.20 4.68 7.08
C VAL A 77 -13.61 5.83 6.16
N ILE A 78 -13.37 5.67 4.87
CA ILE A 78 -13.78 6.61 3.85
C ILE A 78 -15.29 6.50 3.74
N THR A 79 -15.96 7.58 4.12
CA THR A 79 -17.41 7.66 3.98
C THR A 79 -17.74 7.90 2.51
N VAL A 80 -18.12 6.84 1.81
CA VAL A 80 -18.52 6.87 0.40
C VAL A 80 -19.97 7.36 0.27
N ARG A 81 -20.85 6.90 1.18
CA ARG A 81 -22.25 7.34 1.28
C ARG A 81 -22.72 7.30 2.73
N ALA A 82 -22.95 8.48 3.32
CA ALA A 82 -23.29 8.62 4.75
C ALA A 82 -24.76 8.34 5.11
N GLY A 83 -25.61 7.97 4.14
CA GLY A 83 -27.06 7.87 4.30
C GLY A 83 -27.62 6.53 3.85
N GLY A 84 -28.67 6.08 4.54
CA GLY A 84 -29.43 4.89 4.21
C GLY A 84 -30.14 4.29 5.42
N SER A 85 -31.31 3.68 5.19
CA SER A 85 -32.08 2.97 6.20
C SER A 85 -31.80 1.46 6.23
N GLU A 86 -31.11 0.95 5.21
CA GLU A 86 -30.74 -0.45 5.06
C GLU A 86 -29.38 -0.77 5.71
N SER A 87 -29.07 -2.07 5.82
CA SER A 87 -27.80 -2.54 6.38
C SER A 87 -26.59 -1.97 5.63
N PRO A 88 -25.56 -1.45 6.34
CA PRO A 88 -24.43 -0.79 5.70
C PRO A 88 -23.56 -1.76 4.90
N LEU A 89 -23.05 -1.28 3.77
CA LEU A 89 -22.09 -2.00 2.94
C LEU A 89 -20.66 -1.52 3.27
N PHE A 90 -19.81 -2.47 3.68
CA PHE A 90 -18.39 -2.24 3.89
C PHE A 90 -17.60 -2.75 2.69
N MET A 91 -16.90 -1.85 2.02
CA MET A 91 -15.98 -2.16 0.95
C MET A 91 -14.61 -2.43 1.56
N LEU A 92 -14.02 -3.58 1.24
CA LEU A 92 -12.62 -3.84 1.61
C LEU A 92 -11.71 -3.29 0.51
N HIS A 93 -10.69 -2.53 0.93
CA HIS A 93 -9.59 -2.12 0.07
C HIS A 93 -8.93 -3.35 -0.57
N ASP A 94 -8.60 -3.23 -1.85
CA ASP A 94 -7.79 -4.25 -2.51
C ASP A 94 -6.33 -4.15 -2.01
N PHE A 95 -5.50 -5.12 -2.41
CA PHE A 95 -4.10 -5.20 -1.97
C PHE A 95 -3.23 -4.03 -2.45
N THR A 96 -3.75 -3.12 -3.27
CA THR A 96 -3.01 -1.96 -3.78
C THR A 96 -3.00 -0.81 -2.78
N GLY A 97 -3.93 -0.78 -1.81
CA GLY A 97 -4.06 0.30 -0.84
C GLY A 97 -4.54 1.62 -1.46
N LEU A 98 -5.16 1.56 -2.65
CA LEU A 98 -5.72 2.72 -3.34
C LEU A 98 -7.23 2.75 -3.19
N ASP A 99 -7.76 3.69 -2.41
CA ASP A 99 -9.21 3.85 -2.20
C ASP A 99 -9.90 4.67 -3.32
N ALA A 100 -9.15 5.02 -4.37
CA ALA A 100 -9.59 5.89 -5.46
C ALA A 100 -10.82 5.37 -6.23
N TYR A 101 -11.10 4.07 -6.15
CA TYR A 101 -12.21 3.44 -6.87
C TYR A 101 -13.54 3.51 -6.12
N PHE A 102 -13.53 3.70 -4.80
CA PHE A 102 -14.73 3.62 -3.96
C PHE A 102 -15.78 4.71 -4.26
N PRO A 103 -15.42 5.99 -4.46
CA PRO A 103 -16.40 7.02 -4.80
C PRO A 103 -17.11 6.76 -6.13
N VAL A 104 -16.40 6.20 -7.11
CA VAL A 104 -16.95 5.89 -8.44
C VAL A 104 -17.91 4.70 -8.36
N LEU A 105 -17.52 3.66 -7.62
CA LEU A 105 -18.37 2.48 -7.42
C LEU A 105 -19.62 2.83 -6.62
N GLY A 106 -19.49 3.63 -5.56
CA GLY A 106 -20.59 4.04 -4.69
C GLY A 106 -21.73 4.77 -5.42
N GLN A 107 -21.41 5.53 -6.47
CA GLN A 107 -22.42 6.22 -7.30
C GLN A 107 -23.29 5.27 -8.13
N HIS A 108 -22.82 4.06 -8.42
CA HIS A 108 -23.51 3.09 -9.28
C HIS A 108 -24.25 1.99 -8.49
N LEU A 109 -24.08 1.94 -7.17
CA LEU A 109 -24.77 0.98 -6.30
C LEU A 109 -26.20 1.44 -6.00
N GLN A 110 -27.18 0.70 -6.54
CA GLN A 110 -28.61 0.90 -6.29
C GLN A 110 -28.99 0.40 -4.89
N GLY A 111 -29.71 1.22 -4.13
CA GLY A 111 -30.21 0.90 -2.77
C GLY A 111 -29.95 2.02 -1.77
N ASP A 112 -30.69 2.01 -0.66
CA ASP A 112 -30.66 3.03 0.38
C ASP A 112 -29.88 2.53 1.60
N PHE A 113 -28.64 2.10 1.36
CA PHE A 113 -27.71 1.68 2.39
C PHE A 113 -26.49 2.62 2.49
N PRO A 114 -25.99 2.90 3.70
CA PRO A 114 -24.71 3.56 3.86
C PRO A 114 -23.57 2.74 3.24
N ILE A 115 -22.56 3.42 2.67
CA ILE A 115 -21.37 2.79 2.09
C ILE A 115 -20.12 3.37 2.75
N TYR A 116 -19.27 2.48 3.23
CA TYR A 116 -18.02 2.75 3.92
C TYR A 116 -16.90 1.97 3.23
N GLY A 117 -15.74 2.59 3.02
CA GLY A 117 -14.53 1.98 2.46
C GLY A 117 -13.33 2.14 3.38
#